data_AF-A0A645CZV4-F1
#
_entry.id   AF-A0A645CZV4-F1
#
_cell.length_a   1.000
_cell.length_b   1.000
_cell.length_c   1.000
_cell.angle_alpha   90.00
_cell.angle_beta   90.00
_cell.angle_gamma   90.00
#
_symmetry.space_group_name_H-M   'P 1'
#
loop_
_entity.id
_entity.type
_entity.pdbx_description
1 polymer ?
#
loop_
_entity_poly.entity_id
_entity_poly.type
_entity_poly.pdbx_seq_one_letter_code
_entity_poly.pdbx_strand_id
1 'polypeptide(L)'
;MENADLGNGDAKDNKQLIDLAIAGSGWSTTKERGTIRDIMFRNITVLNGLPNQEIRIAGFDETHGIDGVTIENLSIYSKPVLSLDDLSPEVQFAQDIAVRWTK
;
A
#
# COMPACT_ATOMS: atom_id res chain seq x y z
N MET A 1 22.38 -2.64 15.30
CA MET A 1 21.50 -3.72 14.84
C MET A 1 20.32 -3.02 14.22
N GLU A 2 20.16 -3.10 12.90
CA GLU A 2 18.99 -2.54 12.22
C GLU A 2 17.88 -3.57 12.34
N ASN A 3 16.83 -3.24 13.07
CA ASN A 3 15.65 -4.10 13.14
C ASN A 3 14.75 -3.71 11.98
N ALA A 4 14.30 -4.69 11.21
CA ALA A 4 13.28 -4.51 10.19
C ALA A 4 11.91 -4.31 10.85
N ASP A 5 11.74 -3.20 11.56
CA ASP A 5 10.48 -2.78 12.16
C ASP A 5 9.73 -1.86 11.18
N LEU A 6 8.48 -2.18 10.92
CA LEU A 6 7.66 -1.45 9.96
C LEU A 6 7.51 0.03 10.36
N GLY A 7 7.99 0.93 9.50
CA GLY A 7 7.91 2.38 9.68
C GLY A 7 8.99 3.01 10.55
N ASN A 8 9.91 2.22 11.14
CA ASN A 8 11.00 2.73 11.99
C ASN A 8 12.37 2.75 11.31
N GLY A 9 12.45 2.44 10.01
CA GLY A 9 13.69 2.49 9.24
C GLY A 9 14.08 3.89 8.78
N ASP A 10 15.24 4.02 8.14
CA ASP A 10 15.79 5.28 7.61
C ASP A 10 14.96 5.90 6.46
N ALA A 11 13.88 5.22 6.07
CA ALA A 11 12.98 5.61 5.01
C ALA A 11 12.19 6.91 5.30
N LYS A 12 12.25 7.45 6.54
CA LYS A 12 11.58 8.68 7.00
C LYS A 12 10.09 8.69 6.62
N ASP A 13 9.75 9.42 5.56
CA ASP A 13 8.38 9.61 5.08
C ASP A 13 7.84 8.39 4.31
N ASN A 14 8.71 7.47 3.89
CA ASN A 14 8.34 6.22 3.23
C ASN A 14 8.13 5.10 4.26
N LYS A 15 7.09 5.22 5.07
CA LYS A 15 6.75 4.31 6.19
C LYS A 15 5.53 3.43 5.91
N GLN A 16 5.08 3.37 4.66
CA GLN A 16 3.85 2.69 4.29
C GLN A 16 4.00 1.15 4.37
N LEU A 17 2.95 0.48 4.85
CA LEU A 17 2.86 -0.99 4.84
C LEU A 17 2.67 -1.54 3.43
N ILE A 18 1.85 -0.86 2.64
CA ILE A 18 1.61 -1.14 1.23
C ILE A 18 1.86 0.17 0.50
N ASP A 19 2.75 0.14 -0.48
CA ASP A 19 3.07 1.30 -1.31
C ASP A 19 3.02 0.91 -2.79
N LEU A 20 1.90 1.23 -3.43
CA LEU A 20 1.75 1.19 -4.88
C LEU A 20 1.71 2.63 -5.37
N ALA A 21 2.81 3.08 -5.98
CA ALA A 21 2.92 4.42 -6.52
C ALA A 21 3.45 4.40 -7.96
N ILE A 22 2.74 5.06 -8.87
CA ILE A 22 3.25 5.36 -10.21
C ILE A 22 3.79 6.80 -10.16
N ALA A 23 5.10 6.93 -10.04
CA ALA A 23 5.76 8.22 -9.92
C ALA A 23 6.73 8.48 -11.08
N GLY A 24 6.94 9.76 -11.40
CA GLY A 24 8.14 10.19 -12.12
C GLY A 24 9.24 10.49 -11.12
N SER A 25 10.46 10.02 -11.38
CA SER A 25 11.64 10.42 -10.61
C SER A 25 12.78 10.86 -11.53
N GLY A 26 13.81 11.48 -10.97
CA GLY A 26 15.04 11.79 -11.71
C GLY A 26 15.77 10.55 -12.25
N TRP A 27 15.35 9.35 -11.83
CA TRP A 27 15.86 8.06 -12.30
C TRP A 27 15.02 7.46 -13.44
N SER A 28 13.89 8.08 -13.79
CA SER A 28 13.02 7.64 -14.89
C SER A 28 13.52 8.18 -16.23
N THR A 29 13.73 7.31 -17.21
CA THR A 29 14.19 7.70 -18.56
C THR A 29 13.06 7.76 -19.59
N THR A 30 11.91 7.15 -19.30
CA THR A 30 10.73 7.13 -20.20
C THR A 30 9.82 8.33 -19.93
N LYS A 31 9.21 8.86 -21.01
CA LYS A 31 8.22 9.94 -20.91
C LYS A 31 6.86 9.45 -20.45
N GLU A 32 6.41 8.32 -20.98
CA GLU A 32 5.12 7.72 -20.63
C GLU A 32 5.18 6.95 -19.31
N ARG A 33 4.01 6.78 -18.68
CA ARG A 33 3.83 5.96 -17.47
C ARG A 33 3.03 4.71 -17.80
N GLY A 34 3.18 3.69 -16.95
CA GLY A 34 2.39 2.47 -17.04
C GLY A 34 1.10 2.58 -16.22
N THR A 35 0.44 1.44 -16.05
CA THR A 35 -0.69 1.24 -15.12
C THR A 35 -0.38 0.06 -14.22
N ILE A 36 -0.91 0.04 -13.00
CA ILE A 36 -0.85 -1.13 -12.11
C ILE A 36 -2.25 -1.74 -12.07
N ARG A 37 -2.37 -3.04 -12.35
CA ARG A 37 -3.67 -3.74 -12.34
C ARG A 37 -3.62 -5.09 -11.65
N ASP A 38 -4.75 -5.52 -11.10
CA ASP A 38 -5.01 -6.87 -10.61
C ASP A 38 -4.03 -7.33 -9.50
N ILE A 39 -3.88 -6.51 -8.47
CA ILE A 39 -2.96 -6.75 -7.36
C ILE A 39 -3.67 -7.43 -6.19
N MET A 40 -3.01 -8.43 -5.60
CA MET A 40 -3.47 -9.14 -4.41
C MET A 40 -2.38 -9.13 -3.33
N PHE A 41 -2.71 -8.57 -2.17
CA PHE A 41 -1.99 -8.77 -0.92
C PHE A 41 -2.79 -9.76 -0.07
N ARG A 42 -2.24 -10.94 0.21
CA ARG A 42 -2.98 -12.02 0.88
C ARG A 42 -2.20 -12.62 2.04
N ASN A 43 -2.88 -12.88 3.15
CA ASN A 43 -2.38 -13.60 4.33
C ASN A 43 -1.15 -12.93 4.95
N ILE A 44 -1.30 -11.67 5.34
CA ILE A 44 -0.22 -10.86 5.91
C ILE A 44 -0.49 -10.64 7.41
N THR A 45 0.53 -10.85 8.23
CA THR A 45 0.49 -10.54 9.67
C THR A 45 1.64 -9.61 10.04
N VAL A 46 1.29 -8.42 10.53
CA VAL A 46 2.24 -7.44 11.08
C VAL A 46 2.34 -7.65 12.58
N LEU A 47 3.54 -7.99 13.04
CA LEU A 47 3.82 -8.32 14.44
C LEU A 47 4.35 -7.13 15.25
N ASN A 48 5.08 -6.21 14.62
CA ASN A 48 5.69 -5.04 15.27
C ASN A 48 5.87 -3.87 14.26
N GLY A 49 5.91 -2.63 14.76
CA GLY A 49 6.04 -1.42 13.93
C GLY A 49 5.36 -0.18 14.53
N LEU A 50 5.25 0.88 13.74
CA LEU A 50 4.51 2.10 14.12
C LEU A 50 3.01 1.82 14.32
N PRO A 51 2.28 2.59 15.16
CA PRO A 51 0.82 2.57 15.18
C PRO A 51 0.23 3.31 13.97
N ASN A 52 -0.96 2.88 13.51
CA ASN A 52 -1.66 3.40 12.33
C ASN A 52 -0.86 3.24 11.03
N GLN A 53 -1.05 2.09 10.38
CA GLN A 53 -0.29 1.76 9.17
C GLN A 53 -0.81 2.54 7.99
N GLU A 54 0.05 3.45 7.54
CA GLU A 54 -0.13 4.15 6.28
C GLU A 54 -0.06 3.15 5.13
N ILE A 55 -0.96 3.31 4.18
CA ILE A 55 -0.86 2.66 2.87
C ILE A 55 -0.99 3.72 1.80
N ARG A 56 -0.32 3.52 0.67
CA ARG A 56 -0.44 4.36 -0.51
C ARG A 56 -0.82 3.52 -1.70
N ILE A 57 -1.89 3.94 -2.38
CA ILE A 57 -2.35 3.42 -3.66
C ILE A 57 -2.58 4.64 -4.56
N ALA A 58 -1.51 5.10 -5.20
CA ALA A 58 -1.45 6.35 -5.94
C ALA A 58 -1.00 6.13 -7.40
N GLY A 59 -1.92 6.29 -8.35
CA GLY A 59 -1.59 6.40 -9.76
C GLY A 59 -0.93 7.73 -10.10
N PHE A 60 -0.56 7.91 -11.37
CA PHE A 60 0.14 9.12 -11.82
C PHE A 60 -0.84 10.21 -12.31
N ASP A 61 -1.82 9.82 -13.11
CA ASP A 61 -2.89 10.67 -13.64
C ASP A 61 -4.13 9.82 -13.99
N GLU A 62 -5.18 10.43 -14.54
CA GLU A 62 -6.44 9.76 -14.90
C GLU A 62 -6.29 8.61 -15.91
N THR A 63 -5.23 8.61 -16.72
CA THR A 63 -4.95 7.59 -17.74
C THR A 63 -3.90 6.57 -17.30
N HIS A 64 -3.13 6.90 -16.26
CA HIS A 64 -2.05 6.11 -15.68
C HIS A 64 -2.35 5.73 -14.23
N GLY A 65 -3.53 5.13 -14.04
CA GLY A 65 -4.07 4.79 -12.73
C GLY A 65 -3.71 3.39 -12.22
N ILE A 66 -4.28 3.08 -11.05
CA ILE A 66 -4.24 1.77 -10.42
C ILE A 66 -5.65 1.18 -10.37
N ASP A 67 -5.81 -0.06 -10.81
CA ASP A 67 -7.13 -0.69 -10.94
C ASP A 67 -7.13 -2.12 -10.38
N GLY A 68 -8.04 -2.41 -9.46
CA GLY A 68 -8.18 -3.75 -8.89
C GLY A 68 -7.10 -4.10 -7.87
N VAL A 69 -7.22 -3.56 -6.65
CA VAL A 69 -6.34 -3.92 -5.52
C VAL A 69 -7.14 -4.66 -4.47
N THR A 70 -6.76 -5.89 -4.15
CA THR A 70 -7.37 -6.66 -3.06
C THR A 70 -6.38 -6.83 -1.91
N ILE A 71 -6.81 -6.46 -0.71
CA ILE A 71 -6.14 -6.75 0.56
C ILE A 71 -6.96 -7.82 1.27
N GLU A 72 -6.44 -9.04 1.36
CA GLU A 72 -7.13 -10.19 1.92
C GLU A 72 -6.38 -10.74 3.15
N ASN A 73 -7.10 -10.94 4.25
CA ASN A 73 -6.56 -11.55 5.48
C ASN A 73 -5.31 -10.81 6.01
N LEU A 74 -5.38 -9.47 6.05
CA LEU A 74 -4.35 -8.64 6.68
C LEU A 74 -4.66 -8.49 8.18
N SER A 75 -3.70 -8.79 9.04
CA SER A 75 -3.78 -8.56 10.47
C SER A 75 -2.63 -7.69 10.95
N ILE A 76 -2.92 -6.73 11.83
CA ILE A 76 -1.93 -5.83 12.42
C ILE A 76 -2.05 -5.93 13.94
N TYR A 77 -0.98 -6.36 14.61
CA TYR A 77 -0.94 -6.53 16.07
C TYR A 77 -2.09 -7.40 16.59
N SER A 78 -2.33 -8.53 15.91
CA SER A 78 -3.43 -9.48 16.17
C SER A 78 -4.84 -8.94 15.92
N LYS A 79 -4.99 -7.75 15.32
CA LYS A 79 -6.29 -7.20 14.93
C LYS A 79 -6.50 -7.40 13.44
N PRO A 80 -7.62 -7.99 13.01
CA PRO A 80 -7.95 -8.09 11.58
C PRO A 80 -8.23 -6.70 11.00
N VAL A 81 -7.75 -6.46 9.79
CA VAL A 81 -8.14 -5.32 8.95
C VAL A 81 -9.36 -5.75 8.15
N LEU A 82 -10.50 -5.09 8.38
CA LEU A 82 -11.79 -5.46 7.81
C LEU A 82 -12.26 -4.46 6.74
N SER A 83 -11.70 -3.26 6.73
CA SER A 83 -11.97 -2.18 5.79
C SER A 83 -10.75 -1.27 5.58
N LEU A 84 -10.80 -0.39 4.59
CA LEU A 84 -9.75 0.63 4.40
C LEU A 84 -9.68 1.63 5.56
N ASP A 85 -10.78 1.85 6.28
CA ASP A 85 -10.86 2.76 7.43
C ASP A 85 -10.07 2.24 8.65
N ASP A 86 -9.74 0.95 8.67
CA ASP A 86 -8.85 0.36 9.68
C ASP A 86 -7.36 0.70 9.43
N LEU A 87 -7.07 1.39 8.32
CA LEU A 87 -5.74 1.84 7.90
C LEU A 87 -5.68 3.37 7.82
N SER A 88 -4.54 3.91 7.42
CA SER A 88 -4.40 5.33 7.05
C SER A 88 -4.13 5.44 5.54
N PRO A 89 -5.17 5.36 4.69
CA PRO A 89 -4.97 5.24 3.25
C PRO A 89 -4.77 6.59 2.56
N GLU A 90 -3.77 6.64 1.69
CA GLU A 90 -3.66 7.61 0.60
C GLU A 90 -4.12 6.93 -0.70
N VAL A 91 -5.20 7.43 -1.29
CA VAL A 91 -5.79 6.89 -2.53
C VAL A 91 -5.91 8.01 -3.56
N GLN A 92 -5.25 7.83 -4.71
CA GLN A 92 -5.28 8.80 -5.81
C GLN A 92 -5.21 8.08 -7.15
N PHE A 93 -6.01 8.50 -8.13
CA PHE A 93 -6.07 7.87 -9.46
C PHE A 93 -6.17 6.34 -9.39
N ALA A 94 -6.98 5.85 -8.45
CA ALA A 94 -7.13 4.44 -8.17
C ALA A 94 -8.59 4.07 -7.98
N GLN A 95 -8.96 2.87 -8.40
CA GLN A 95 -10.31 2.34 -8.33
C GLN A 95 -10.31 0.85 -8.00
N ASP A 96 -11.49 0.32 -7.67
CA ASP A 96 -11.71 -1.10 -7.39
C ASP A 96 -10.79 -1.67 -6.30
N ILE A 97 -10.71 -0.95 -5.18
CA ILE A 97 -9.98 -1.36 -3.98
C ILE A 97 -10.91 -2.12 -3.04
N ALA A 98 -10.53 -3.34 -2.69
CA ALA A 98 -11.30 -4.23 -1.83
C ALA A 98 -10.46 -4.70 -0.63
N VAL A 99 -11.05 -4.62 0.56
CA VAL A 99 -10.53 -5.29 1.77
C VAL A 99 -11.43 -6.48 2.06
N ARG A 100 -10.84 -7.66 2.27
CA ARG A 100 -11.55 -8.92 2.49
C ARG A 100 -10.99 -9.66 3.68
N TRP A 101 -11.89 -10.23 4.47
CA TRP A 101 -11.54 -11.17 5.53
C TRP A 101 -12.26 -12.48 5.30
N THR A 102 -11.49 -13.54 5.04
CA THR A 102 -12.00 -14.88 4.79
C THR A 102 -11.65 -15.74 5.99
N LYS A 103 -12.67 -16.31 6.63
CA LYS A 103 -12.50 -17.24 7.76
C LYS A 103 -12.10 -18.63 7.29
#